data_AF-A0A0C3AIF3-F1
#
_entry.id   AF-A0A0C3AIF3-F1
#
_cell.length_a   1.000
_cell.length_b   1.000
_cell.length_c   1.000
_cell.angle_alpha   90.00
_cell.angle_beta   90.00
_cell.angle_gamma   90.00
#
_symmetry.space_group_name_H-M   'P 1'
#
loop_
_entity.id
_entity.type
_entity.pdbx_description
1 polymer ?
#
loop_
_entity_poly.entity_id
_entity_poly.type
_entity_poly.pdbx_seq_one_letter_code
_entity_poly.pdbx_strand_id
1 'polypeptide(L)'
;MLLYGVLCVQVFIYFQNYPDDHVLLKYLVAIIWIVESVHTGFLISANNSYLINGFGNLVLLTQISWDLLASFEISFVVMFIVNLFFTWRVWVFCKKVWAVCLLLFLSIARYVMATVSIALGFYYSTWASFKDHAYLPLTITLGVAVFGDASMALILAYYLHEKRTERSTQLITRLLTYVVGTGALTSIVVTMELISILASPNTLLYISFGLVLVRLYANSALLSLNLRQYQRKPRQEDSLPLSNSKTSSSSYC
;
A
#
# COMPACT_ATOMS: atom_id res chain seq x y z
N MET A 1 6.00 2.26 -12.79
CA MET A 1 5.58 1.26 -13.80
C MET A 1 5.81 -0.18 -13.37
N LEU A 2 6.98 -0.55 -12.81
CA LEU A 2 7.23 -1.93 -12.35
C LEU A 2 6.19 -2.44 -11.35
N LEU A 3 5.89 -1.68 -10.30
CA LEU A 3 4.90 -2.05 -9.28
C LEU A 3 3.46 -2.13 -9.83
N TYR A 4 3.16 -1.46 -10.94
CA TYR A 4 1.88 -1.61 -11.64
C TYR A 4 1.78 -2.97 -12.33
N GLY A 5 2.88 -3.41 -12.96
CA GLY A 5 2.95 -4.77 -13.54
C GLY A 5 2.72 -5.85 -12.48
N VAL A 6 3.34 -5.71 -11.30
CA VAL A 6 3.10 -6.61 -10.15
C VAL A 6 1.63 -6.58 -9.74
N LEU A 7 1.02 -5.40 -9.67
CA LEU A 7 -0.39 -5.24 -9.33
C LEU A 7 -1.29 -5.96 -10.34
N CYS A 8 -1.05 -5.81 -11.65
CA CYS A 8 -1.82 -6.51 -12.68
C CYS A 8 -1.71 -8.04 -12.54
N VAL A 9 -0.52 -8.56 -12.27
CA VAL A 9 -0.33 -10.00 -12.01
C VAL A 9 -1.10 -10.43 -10.76
N GLN A 10 -1.08 -9.64 -9.68
CA GLN A 10 -1.86 -9.92 -8.48
C GLN A 10 -3.37 -9.90 -8.74
N VAL A 11 -3.88 -8.96 -9.54
CA VAL A 11 -5.30 -8.92 -9.94
C VAL A 11 -5.68 -10.18 -10.73
N PHE A 12 -4.85 -10.56 -11.69
CA PHE A 12 -5.07 -11.76 -12.50
C PHE A 12 -5.12 -13.03 -11.63
N ILE A 13 -4.13 -13.20 -10.75
CA ILE A 13 -4.08 -14.31 -9.79
C ILE A 13 -5.32 -14.31 -8.89
N TYR A 14 -5.81 -13.14 -8.47
CA TYR A 14 -7.00 -13.05 -7.62
C TYR A 14 -8.24 -13.60 -8.36
N PHE A 15 -8.52 -13.10 -9.56
CA PHE A 15 -9.71 -13.54 -10.30
C PHE A 15 -9.65 -15.01 -10.74
N GLN A 16 -8.45 -15.55 -10.98
CA GLN A 16 -8.27 -16.96 -11.32
C GLN A 16 -8.53 -17.89 -10.12
N ASN A 17 -8.07 -17.50 -8.93
CA ASN A 17 -8.04 -18.40 -7.78
C ASN A 17 -9.21 -18.24 -6.81
N TYR A 18 -9.99 -17.17 -6.94
CA TYR A 18 -11.11 -16.84 -6.05
C TYR A 18 -12.44 -16.64 -6.82
N PRO A 19 -12.88 -17.62 -7.63
CA PRO A 19 -14.14 -17.51 -8.38
C PRO A 19 -15.37 -17.44 -7.46
N ASP A 20 -15.30 -17.97 -6.24
CA ASP A 20 -16.43 -18.02 -5.29
C ASP A 20 -16.29 -17.04 -4.11
N ASP A 21 -15.30 -16.14 -4.13
CA ASP A 21 -15.12 -15.16 -3.03
C ASP A 21 -16.20 -14.08 -3.05
N HIS A 22 -16.42 -13.47 -1.89
CA HIS A 22 -17.50 -12.49 -1.71
C HIS A 22 -17.43 -11.37 -2.74
N VAL A 23 -18.58 -11.06 -3.33
CA VAL A 23 -18.70 -10.08 -4.43
C VAL A 23 -18.12 -8.71 -4.06
N LEU A 24 -18.24 -8.30 -2.78
CA LEU A 24 -17.64 -7.06 -2.27
C LEU A 24 -16.11 -7.01 -2.43
N LEU A 25 -15.40 -8.13 -2.23
CA LEU A 25 -13.94 -8.18 -2.40
C LEU A 25 -13.55 -8.13 -3.88
N LYS A 26 -14.34 -8.75 -4.76
CA LYS A 26 -14.15 -8.65 -6.21
C LYS A 26 -14.32 -7.21 -6.69
N TYR A 27 -15.35 -6.51 -6.21
CA TYR A 27 -15.53 -5.09 -6.50
C TYR A 27 -14.35 -4.26 -5.97
N LEU A 28 -13.89 -4.50 -4.74
CA LEU A 28 -12.73 -3.81 -4.19
C LEU A 28 -11.48 -3.98 -5.07
N VAL A 29 -11.17 -5.21 -5.49
CA VAL A 29 -10.01 -5.50 -6.35
C VAL A 29 -10.16 -4.83 -7.73
N ALA A 30 -11.35 -4.91 -8.33
CA ALA A 30 -11.64 -4.26 -9.60
C ALA A 30 -11.51 -2.73 -9.51
N ILE A 31 -12.04 -2.12 -8.44
CA ILE A 31 -11.94 -0.68 -8.19
C ILE A 31 -10.47 -0.27 -8.03
N ILE A 32 -9.70 -0.96 -7.18
CA ILE A 32 -8.26 -0.66 -7.01
C ILE A 32 -7.53 -0.74 -8.36
N TRP A 33 -7.81 -1.76 -9.17
CA TRP A 33 -7.18 -1.92 -10.48
C TRP A 33 -7.54 -0.82 -11.48
N ILE A 34 -8.83 -0.46 -11.58
CA ILE A 34 -9.29 0.60 -12.48
C ILE A 34 -8.68 1.93 -12.06
N VAL A 35 -8.75 2.27 -10.77
CA VAL A 35 -8.25 3.54 -10.24
C VAL A 35 -6.73 3.64 -10.41
N GLU A 36 -5.98 2.56 -10.17
CA GLU A 36 -4.53 2.51 -10.43
C GLU A 36 -4.18 2.62 -11.92
N SER A 37 -5.04 2.12 -12.80
CA SER A 37 -4.86 2.25 -14.26
C SER A 37 -5.06 3.70 -14.71
N VAL A 38 -6.11 4.37 -14.19
CA VAL A 38 -6.36 5.80 -14.43
C VAL A 38 -5.20 6.64 -13.86
N HIS A 39 -4.75 6.36 -12.64
CA HIS A 39 -3.58 6.98 -12.03
C HIS A 39 -2.33 6.86 -12.93
N THR A 40 -2.10 5.66 -13.47
CA THR A 40 -0.99 5.40 -14.39
C THR A 40 -1.12 6.20 -15.70
N GLY A 41 -2.35 6.33 -16.23
CA GLY A 41 -2.63 7.13 -17.41
C GLY A 41 -2.30 8.61 -17.21
N PHE A 42 -2.72 9.20 -16.09
CA PHE A 42 -2.37 10.60 -15.76
C PHE A 42 -0.87 10.82 -15.61
N LEU A 43 -0.14 9.89 -14.98
CA LEU A 43 1.31 9.97 -14.93
C LEU A 43 1.96 9.93 -16.32
N ILE A 44 1.45 9.10 -17.23
CA ILE A 44 1.95 9.05 -18.61
C ILE A 44 1.67 10.38 -19.32
N SER A 45 0.47 10.95 -19.16
CA SER A 45 0.13 12.27 -19.73
C SER A 45 1.02 13.39 -19.19
N ALA A 46 1.24 13.43 -17.88
CA ALA A 46 2.12 14.40 -17.25
C ALA A 46 3.56 14.28 -17.78
N ASN A 47 4.10 13.06 -17.83
CA ASN A 47 5.44 12.81 -18.38
C ASN A 47 5.54 13.23 -19.86
N ASN A 48 4.53 12.93 -20.68
CA ASN A 48 4.50 13.34 -22.07
C ASN A 48 4.51 14.87 -22.21
N SER A 49 3.74 15.57 -21.38
CA SER A 49 3.68 17.03 -21.36
C SER A 49 5.03 17.66 -21.00
N TYR A 50 5.71 17.16 -19.96
CA TYR A 50 6.99 17.69 -19.52
C TYR A 50 8.18 17.28 -20.39
N LEU A 51 8.24 16.01 -20.82
CA LEU A 51 9.43 15.43 -21.45
C LEU A 51 9.41 15.46 -22.97
N ILE A 52 8.22 15.43 -23.60
CA ILE A 52 8.09 15.35 -25.06
C ILE A 52 7.61 16.70 -25.60
N ASN A 53 6.41 17.12 -25.21
CA ASN A 53 5.80 18.34 -25.74
C ASN A 53 6.53 19.60 -25.24
N GLY A 54 6.96 19.60 -23.98
CA GLY A 54 7.67 20.70 -23.33
C GLY A 54 9.20 20.57 -23.33
N PHE A 55 9.77 19.69 -24.16
CA PHE A 55 11.21 19.43 -24.13
C PHE A 55 12.04 20.72 -24.28
N GLY A 56 12.97 20.94 -23.35
CA GLY A 56 13.82 22.14 -23.32
C GLY A 56 13.15 23.41 -22.78
N ASN A 57 11.87 23.38 -22.41
CA ASN A 57 11.16 24.52 -21.85
C ASN A 57 11.22 24.51 -20.31
N LEU A 58 12.20 25.24 -19.76
CA LEU A 58 12.40 25.35 -18.31
C LEU A 58 11.23 26.02 -17.57
N VAL A 59 10.40 26.82 -18.26
CA VAL A 59 9.23 27.47 -17.65
C VAL A 59 8.12 26.46 -17.40
N LEU A 60 7.93 25.49 -18.29
CA LEU A 60 6.95 24.42 -18.04
C LEU A 60 7.36 23.59 -16.82
N LEU A 61 8.65 23.36 -16.60
CA LEU A 61 9.14 22.62 -15.42
C LEU A 61 8.85 23.32 -14.08
N THR A 62 8.73 24.65 -14.07
CA THR A 62 8.38 25.40 -12.85
C THR A 62 6.87 25.39 -12.57
N GLN A 63 6.06 24.96 -13.54
CA GLN A 63 4.62 24.86 -13.43
C GLN A 63 4.17 23.44 -13.05
N ILE A 64 3.12 23.37 -12.27
CA ILE A 64 2.47 22.13 -11.87
C ILE A 64 1.39 21.82 -12.90
N SER A 65 1.54 20.71 -13.60
CA SER A 65 0.55 20.23 -14.56
C SER A 65 -0.68 19.71 -13.83
N TRP A 66 -1.85 20.03 -14.39
CA TRP A 66 -3.13 19.58 -13.84
C TRP A 66 -3.23 18.04 -13.85
N ASP A 67 -2.65 17.37 -14.85
CA ASP A 67 -2.55 15.91 -14.93
C ASP A 67 -1.82 15.33 -13.71
N LEU A 68 -0.73 15.97 -13.28
CA LEU A 68 0.04 15.53 -12.12
C LEU A 68 -0.74 15.73 -10.81
N LEU A 69 -1.47 16.84 -10.66
CA LEU A 69 -2.33 17.07 -9.51
C LEU A 69 -3.50 16.08 -9.45
N ALA A 70 -4.15 15.81 -10.59
CA ALA A 70 -5.20 14.81 -10.69
C ALA A 70 -4.67 13.41 -10.33
N SER A 71 -3.45 13.07 -10.77
CA SER A 71 -2.76 11.84 -10.41
C SER A 71 -2.56 11.69 -8.89
N PHE A 72 -2.19 12.77 -8.20
CA PHE A 72 -2.03 12.74 -6.74
C PHE A 72 -3.36 12.61 -6.01
N GLU A 73 -4.41 13.30 -6.44
CA GLU A 73 -5.74 13.15 -5.82
C GLU A 73 -6.22 11.69 -5.91
N ILE A 74 -6.07 11.08 -7.09
CA ILE A 74 -6.39 9.67 -7.28
C ILE A 74 -5.55 8.78 -6.37
N SER A 75 -4.26 9.08 -6.20
CA SER A 75 -3.39 8.35 -5.29
C SER A 75 -3.89 8.39 -3.85
N PHE A 76 -4.32 9.57 -3.37
CA PHE A 76 -4.86 9.71 -2.03
C PHE A 76 -6.17 8.96 -1.83
N VAL A 77 -7.05 8.93 -2.85
CA VAL A 77 -8.26 8.10 -2.85
C VAL A 77 -7.91 6.61 -2.73
N VAL A 78 -6.95 6.11 -3.50
CA VAL A 78 -6.49 4.72 -3.42
C VAL A 78 -5.95 4.40 -2.03
N MET A 79 -5.05 5.23 -1.50
CA MET A 79 -4.49 5.05 -0.15
C MET A 79 -5.58 5.05 0.91
N PHE A 80 -6.58 5.94 0.80
CA PHE A 80 -7.71 6.00 1.72
C PHE A 80 -8.53 4.71 1.71
N ILE A 81 -8.91 4.21 0.52
CA ILE A 81 -9.63 2.93 0.37
C ILE A 81 -8.84 1.77 0.98
N VAL A 82 -7.52 1.72 0.74
CA VAL A 82 -6.64 0.68 1.29
C VAL A 82 -6.56 0.76 2.82
N ASN A 83 -6.46 1.97 3.38
CA ASN A 83 -6.41 2.15 4.83
C ASN A 83 -7.73 1.75 5.50
N LEU A 84 -8.88 2.03 4.88
CA LEU A 84 -10.18 1.55 5.35
C LEU A 84 -10.24 0.01 5.34
N PHE A 85 -9.73 -0.61 4.28
CA PHE A 85 -9.65 -2.06 4.17
C PHE A 85 -8.79 -2.70 5.27
N PHE A 86 -7.60 -2.14 5.54
CA PHE A 86 -6.76 -2.64 6.63
C PHE A 86 -7.36 -2.36 8.00
N THR A 87 -8.00 -1.22 8.19
CA THR A 87 -8.72 -0.89 9.44
C THR A 87 -9.86 -1.89 9.69
N TRP A 88 -10.60 -2.29 8.66
CA TRP A 88 -11.60 -3.36 8.75
C TRP A 88 -10.96 -4.70 9.13
N ARG A 89 -9.79 -5.04 8.61
CA ARG A 89 -9.06 -6.26 9.03
C ARG A 89 -8.63 -6.20 10.50
N VAL A 90 -8.16 -5.04 10.97
CA VAL A 90 -7.85 -4.82 12.38
C VAL A 90 -9.09 -5.01 13.25
N TRP A 91 -10.25 -4.50 12.83
CA TRP A 91 -11.52 -4.72 13.53
C TRP A 91 -11.84 -6.21 13.70
N VAL A 92 -11.79 -6.97 12.60
CA VAL A 92 -12.12 -8.40 12.58
C VAL A 92 -11.20 -9.20 13.51
N PHE A 93 -9.92 -8.83 13.60
CA PHE A 93 -8.92 -9.56 14.40
C PHE A 93 -8.84 -9.12 15.87
N CYS A 94 -8.70 -7.81 16.10
CA CYS A 94 -8.48 -7.26 17.43
C CYS A 94 -9.79 -7.16 18.23
N LYS A 95 -10.92 -6.88 17.56
CA LYS A 95 -12.23 -6.60 18.18
C LYS A 95 -12.19 -5.47 19.22
N LYS A 96 -11.26 -4.52 19.06
CA LYS A 96 -11.11 -3.36 19.94
C LYS A 96 -11.58 -2.09 19.23
N VAL A 97 -12.64 -1.48 19.74
CA VAL A 97 -13.26 -0.28 19.15
C VAL A 97 -12.29 0.90 19.16
N TRP A 98 -11.53 1.10 20.25
CA TRP A 98 -10.60 2.22 20.37
C TRP A 98 -9.53 2.24 19.25
N ALA A 99 -8.98 1.07 18.90
CA ALA A 99 -7.97 0.94 17.86
C ALA A 99 -8.54 1.30 16.47
N VAL A 100 -9.77 0.85 16.19
CA VAL A 100 -10.46 1.15 14.93
C VAL A 100 -10.81 2.62 14.83
N CYS A 101 -11.35 3.23 15.91
CA CYS A 101 -11.65 4.65 15.92
C CYS A 101 -10.40 5.50 15.69
N LEU A 102 -9.27 5.14 16.32
CA LEU A 102 -7.98 5.81 16.10
C LEU A 102 -7.53 5.71 14.64
N LEU A 103 -7.51 4.51 14.06
CA LEU A 103 -7.06 4.31 12.68
C LEU A 103 -7.99 4.96 11.65
N LEU A 104 -9.31 4.94 11.88
CA LEU A 104 -10.27 5.66 11.04
C LEU A 104 -10.05 7.16 11.11
N PHE A 105 -9.92 7.71 12.32
CA PHE A 105 -9.64 9.14 12.51
C PHE A 105 -8.37 9.56 11.78
N LEU A 106 -7.27 8.82 11.92
CA LEU A 106 -6.01 9.10 11.24
C LEU A 106 -6.14 8.99 9.71
N SER A 107 -6.90 8.01 9.21
CA SER A 107 -7.13 7.83 7.77
C SER A 107 -7.93 8.99 7.17
N ILE A 108 -8.98 9.45 7.87
CA ILE A 108 -9.80 10.58 7.45
C ILE A 108 -9.00 11.88 7.53
N ALA A 109 -8.31 12.12 8.65
CA ALA A 109 -7.48 13.31 8.84
C ALA A 109 -6.41 13.41 7.75
N ARG A 110 -5.72 12.30 7.44
CA ARG A 110 -4.76 12.24 6.33
C ARG A 110 -5.41 12.59 5.00
N TYR A 111 -6.56 11.98 4.66
CA TYR A 111 -7.22 12.21 3.38
C TYR A 111 -7.66 13.67 3.23
N VAL A 112 -8.29 14.24 4.25
CA VAL A 112 -8.74 15.65 4.23
C VAL A 112 -7.57 16.61 4.05
N MET A 113 -6.48 16.43 4.81
CA MET A 113 -5.30 17.28 4.70
C MET A 113 -4.58 17.13 3.34
N ALA A 114 -4.60 15.92 2.77
CA ALA A 114 -4.07 15.65 1.44
C ALA A 114 -4.87 16.40 0.36
N THR A 115 -6.21 16.30 0.37
CA THR A 115 -7.07 16.98 -0.58
C THR A 115 -6.97 18.50 -0.46
N VAL A 116 -6.82 19.05 0.76
CA VAL A 116 -6.54 20.49 0.95
C VAL A 116 -5.22 20.88 0.27
N SER A 117 -4.17 20.07 0.42
CA SER A 117 -2.88 20.31 -0.23
C SER A 117 -2.99 20.30 -1.76
N ILE A 118 -3.78 19.39 -2.33
CA ILE A 118 -4.02 19.32 -3.77
C ILE A 118 -4.87 20.48 -4.27
N ALA A 119 -5.91 20.89 -3.53
CA ALA A 119 -6.71 22.06 -3.86
C ALA A 119 -5.86 23.34 -3.92
N LEU A 120 -4.92 23.50 -2.98
CA LEU A 120 -3.93 24.57 -3.01
C LEU A 120 -2.98 24.44 -4.21
N GLY A 121 -2.63 23.22 -4.64
CA GLY A 121 -1.88 22.97 -5.87
C GLY A 121 -2.59 23.42 -7.15
N PHE A 122 -3.91 23.24 -7.23
CA PHE A 122 -4.70 23.75 -8.35
C PHE A 122 -4.75 25.29 -8.36
N TYR A 123 -4.84 25.91 -7.18
CA TYR A 123 -4.86 27.36 -7.05
C TYR A 123 -3.48 27.99 -7.31
N TYR A 124 -2.42 27.38 -6.78
CA TYR A 124 -1.03 27.82 -6.93
C TYR A 124 -0.28 26.93 -7.93
N SER A 125 -0.41 27.26 -9.22
CA SER A 125 0.06 26.43 -10.34
C SER A 125 1.59 26.40 -10.53
N THR A 126 2.39 26.92 -9.58
CA THR A 126 3.86 26.90 -9.64
C THR A 126 4.44 26.25 -8.39
N TRP A 127 5.57 25.54 -8.54
CA TRP A 127 6.22 24.87 -7.42
C TRP A 127 6.66 25.84 -6.31
N ALA A 128 7.06 27.07 -6.67
CA ALA A 128 7.44 28.09 -5.71
C ALA A 128 6.24 28.55 -4.85
N SER A 129 5.12 28.93 -5.48
CA SER A 129 3.93 29.36 -4.75
C SER A 129 3.28 28.21 -3.97
N PHE A 130 3.32 26.99 -4.52
CA PHE A 130 2.88 25.78 -3.82
C PHE A 130 3.69 25.54 -2.55
N LYS A 131 5.01 25.72 -2.61
CA LYS A 131 5.88 25.60 -1.44
C LYS A 131 5.47 26.55 -0.32
N ASP A 132 5.19 27.80 -0.66
CA ASP A 132 4.88 28.82 0.35
C ASP A 132 3.54 28.60 1.05
N HIS A 133 2.56 27.97 0.38
CA HIS A 133 1.18 27.87 0.87
C HIS A 133 0.72 26.44 1.21
N ALA A 134 1.25 25.42 0.52
CA ALA A 134 0.77 24.04 0.59
C ALA A 134 1.76 23.07 1.29
N TYR A 135 3.01 23.48 1.58
CA TYR A 135 3.94 22.59 2.30
C TYR A 135 3.51 22.28 3.73
N LEU A 136 2.86 23.22 4.42
CA LEU A 136 2.37 22.99 5.77
C LEU A 136 1.31 21.87 5.83
N PRO A 137 0.18 21.95 5.09
CA PRO A 137 -0.80 20.87 5.09
C PRO A 137 -0.23 19.56 4.53
N LEU A 138 0.69 19.61 3.56
CA LEU A 138 1.37 18.43 3.02
C LEU A 138 2.25 17.75 4.07
N THR A 139 3.06 18.51 4.81
CA THR A 139 3.93 17.98 5.87
C THR A 139 3.11 17.38 7.01
N ILE A 140 1.99 18.01 7.39
CA ILE A 140 1.05 17.46 8.37
C ILE A 140 0.48 16.14 7.85
N THR A 141 0.07 16.08 6.58
CA THR A 141 -0.43 14.85 5.94
C THR A 141 0.58 13.71 6.04
N LEU A 142 1.86 13.99 5.75
CA LEU A 142 2.95 13.01 5.83
C LEU A 142 3.25 12.61 7.29
N GLY A 143 3.18 13.53 8.25
CA GLY A 143 3.32 13.21 9.67
C GLY A 143 2.20 12.28 10.17
N VAL A 144 0.94 12.58 9.82
CA VAL A 144 -0.22 11.73 10.12
C VAL A 144 -0.08 10.37 9.44
N ALA A 145 0.48 10.34 8.22
CA ALA A 145 0.75 9.10 7.50
C ALA A 145 1.76 8.20 8.22
N VAL A 146 2.92 8.74 8.61
CA VAL A 146 3.95 8.02 9.38
C VAL A 146 3.34 7.44 10.65
N PHE A 147 2.61 8.28 11.39
CA PHE A 147 1.98 7.88 12.65
C PHE A 147 0.88 6.83 12.45
N GLY A 148 0.06 6.96 11.41
CA GLY A 148 -0.99 6.02 11.05
C GLY A 148 -0.44 4.63 10.70
N ASP A 149 0.59 4.57 9.85
CA ASP A 149 1.22 3.32 9.45
C ASP A 149 1.92 2.63 10.63
N ALA A 150 2.67 3.41 11.44
CA ALA A 150 3.31 2.90 12.64
C ALA A 150 2.29 2.38 13.66
N SER A 151 1.21 3.13 13.90
CA SER A 151 0.12 2.70 14.79
C SER A 151 -0.52 1.41 14.29
N MET A 152 -0.81 1.31 12.99
CA MET A 152 -1.39 0.10 12.40
C MET A 152 -0.47 -1.11 12.57
N ALA A 153 0.82 -0.96 12.26
CA ALA A 153 1.80 -2.02 12.40
C ALA A 153 1.98 -2.45 13.87
N LEU A 154 2.07 -1.51 14.80
CA LEU A 154 2.24 -1.78 16.24
C LEU A 154 1.02 -2.46 16.86
N ILE A 155 -0.19 -1.97 16.55
CA ILE A 155 -1.44 -2.56 17.04
C ILE A 155 -1.54 -4.00 16.55
N LEU A 156 -1.30 -4.24 15.25
CA LEU A 156 -1.33 -5.59 14.70
C LEU A 156 -0.24 -6.47 15.33
N ALA A 157 1.00 -5.98 15.47
CA ALA A 157 2.09 -6.74 16.06
C ALA A 157 1.80 -7.15 17.52
N TYR A 158 1.26 -6.23 18.32
CA TYR A 158 0.90 -6.47 19.72
C TYR A 158 -0.18 -7.56 19.85
N TYR A 159 -1.32 -7.39 19.16
CA TYR A 159 -2.43 -8.35 19.24
C TYR A 159 -2.10 -9.69 18.58
N LEU A 160 -1.20 -9.68 17.59
CA LEU A 160 -0.69 -10.90 16.96
C LEU A 160 0.15 -11.72 17.94
N HIS A 161 1.00 -11.06 18.73
CA HIS A 161 1.81 -11.71 19.75
C HIS A 161 0.93 -12.32 20.84
N GLU A 162 -0.11 -11.59 21.29
CA GLU A 162 -1.06 -12.06 22.31
C GLU A 162 -1.82 -13.32 21.87
N LYS A 163 -2.24 -13.40 20.59
CA LYS A 163 -3.10 -14.49 20.08
C LYS A 163 -2.34 -15.62 19.37
N ARG A 164 -1.00 -15.64 19.43
CA ARG A 164 -0.14 -16.57 18.67
C ARG A 164 -0.42 -18.06 18.96
N THR A 165 -0.96 -18.37 20.13
CA THR A 165 -1.12 -19.76 20.62
C THR A 165 -2.43 -20.43 20.16
N GLU A 166 -3.36 -19.68 19.57
CA GLU A 166 -4.64 -20.24 19.11
C GLU A 166 -4.50 -20.96 17.77
N ARG A 167 -4.57 -22.30 17.78
CA ARG A 167 -4.47 -23.15 16.58
C ARG A 167 -5.53 -22.82 15.51
N SER A 168 -6.68 -22.27 15.92
CA SER A 168 -7.79 -21.89 15.03
C SER A 168 -7.54 -20.62 14.21
N THR A 169 -6.50 -19.82 14.51
CA THR A 169 -6.27 -18.51 13.87
C THR A 169 -5.02 -18.45 12.99
N GLN A 170 -4.34 -19.57 12.75
CA GLN A 170 -3.03 -19.60 12.06
C GLN A 170 -3.00 -18.88 10.69
N LEU A 171 -4.04 -19.04 9.86
CA LEU A 171 -4.13 -18.34 8.58
C LEU A 171 -4.26 -16.82 8.78
N ILE A 172 -5.12 -16.38 9.69
CA ILE A 172 -5.34 -14.96 9.99
C ILE A 172 -4.04 -14.35 10.56
N THR A 173 -3.41 -15.02 11.52
CA THR A 173 -2.14 -14.64 12.13
C THR A 173 -1.04 -14.45 11.07
N ARG A 174 -0.91 -15.36 10.11
CA ARG A 174 0.09 -15.21 9.02
C ARG A 174 -0.23 -14.06 8.07
N LEU A 175 -1.50 -13.90 7.67
CA LEU A 175 -1.91 -12.76 6.83
C LEU A 175 -1.59 -11.43 7.52
N LEU A 176 -1.84 -11.34 8.83
CA LEU A 176 -1.55 -10.13 9.60
C LEU A 176 -0.05 -9.92 9.83
N THR A 177 0.75 -10.98 9.94
CA THR A 177 2.21 -10.86 9.95
C THR A 177 2.71 -10.21 8.66
N TYR A 178 2.11 -10.59 7.52
CA TYR A 178 2.41 -9.96 6.25
C TYR A 178 1.99 -8.49 6.22
N VAL A 179 0.79 -8.17 6.73
CA VAL A 179 0.30 -6.78 6.85
C VAL A 179 1.24 -5.93 7.72
N VAL A 180 1.74 -6.47 8.82
CA VAL A 180 2.75 -5.80 9.67
C VAL A 180 4.03 -5.53 8.88
N GLY A 181 4.53 -6.52 8.13
CA GLY A 181 5.71 -6.35 7.28
C GLY A 181 5.52 -5.29 6.20
N THR A 182 4.37 -5.29 5.52
CA THR A 182 4.06 -4.26 4.52
C THR A 182 3.81 -2.89 5.12
N GLY A 183 3.18 -2.81 6.30
CA GLY A 183 2.96 -1.55 7.03
C GLY A 183 4.27 -0.93 7.52
N ALA A 184 5.23 -1.76 7.93
CA ALA A 184 6.58 -1.31 8.23
C ALA A 184 7.28 -0.75 6.97
N LEU A 185 7.15 -1.44 5.83
CA LEU A 185 7.71 -0.95 4.56
C LEU A 185 7.09 0.38 4.12
N THR A 186 5.76 0.54 4.18
CA THR A 186 5.11 1.80 3.82
C THR A 186 5.48 2.92 4.80
N SER A 187 5.61 2.61 6.10
CA SER A 187 6.07 3.55 7.12
C SER A 187 7.48 4.08 6.81
N ILE A 188 8.40 3.20 6.39
CA ILE A 188 9.76 3.61 6.00
C ILE A 188 9.70 4.56 4.80
N VAL A 189 8.94 4.21 3.76
CA VAL A 189 8.87 5.00 2.53
C VAL A 189 8.25 6.38 2.78
N VAL A 190 7.17 6.46 3.55
CA VAL A 190 6.56 7.76 3.88
C VAL A 190 7.41 8.57 4.85
N THR A 191 8.25 7.93 5.67
CA THR A 191 9.26 8.63 6.47
C THR A 191 10.35 9.22 5.57
N MET A 192 10.80 8.51 4.53
CA MET A 192 11.75 9.04 3.55
C MET A 192 11.15 10.20 2.74
N GLU A 193 9.85 10.13 2.43
CA GLU A 193 9.09 11.22 1.81
C GLU A 193 9.07 12.46 2.71
N LEU A 194 8.73 12.29 4.00
CA LEU A 194 8.73 13.35 5.00
C LEU A 194 10.13 13.96 5.22
N ILE A 195 11.17 13.13 5.27
CA ILE A 195 12.55 13.63 5.37
C ILE A 195 12.91 14.42 4.12
N SER A 196 12.50 13.97 2.93
CA SER A 196 12.83 14.65 1.67
C SER A 196 12.24 16.06 1.58
N ILE A 197 10.99 16.23 2.01
CA ILE A 197 10.34 17.56 2.00
C ILE A 197 10.94 18.51 3.05
N LEU A 198 11.38 17.99 4.20
CA LEU A 198 11.97 18.78 5.27
C LEU A 198 13.45 19.13 5.03
N ALA A 199 14.25 18.15 4.56
CA ALA A 199 15.69 18.30 4.39
C ALA A 199 16.05 18.97 3.05
N SER A 200 15.24 18.77 2.01
CA SER A 200 15.49 19.32 0.68
C SER A 200 14.23 19.98 0.08
N PRO A 201 13.71 21.04 0.71
CA PRO A 201 12.42 21.64 0.36
C PRO A 201 12.40 22.30 -1.02
N ASN A 202 13.57 22.58 -1.61
CA ASN A 202 13.70 23.16 -2.95
C ASN A 202 13.73 22.10 -4.06
N THR A 203 13.67 20.81 -3.70
CA THR A 203 13.68 19.70 -4.66
C THR A 203 12.35 18.98 -4.67
N LEU A 204 12.03 18.35 -5.80
CA LEU A 204 10.82 17.54 -5.97
C LEU A 204 11.05 16.07 -5.59
N LEU A 205 12.06 15.77 -4.76
CA LEU A 205 12.41 14.39 -4.38
C LEU A 205 11.27 13.67 -3.64
N TYR A 206 10.48 14.40 -2.84
CA TYR A 206 9.35 13.84 -2.12
C TYR A 206 8.31 13.22 -3.07
N ILE A 207 8.10 13.79 -4.26
CA ILE A 207 7.18 13.26 -5.27
C ILE A 207 7.55 11.83 -5.65
N SER A 208 8.85 11.55 -5.84
CA SER A 208 9.33 10.22 -6.20
C SER A 208 8.93 9.18 -5.16
N PHE A 209 9.04 9.51 -3.87
CA PHE A 209 8.64 8.61 -2.79
C PHE A 209 7.12 8.44 -2.73
N GLY A 210 6.34 9.53 -2.87
CA GLY A 210 4.87 9.46 -2.91
C GLY A 210 4.34 8.60 -4.05
N LEU A 211 4.95 8.68 -5.24
CA LEU A 211 4.60 7.86 -6.40
C LEU A 211 4.91 6.38 -6.20
N VAL A 212 5.93 6.03 -5.41
CA VAL A 212 6.21 4.65 -5.02
C VAL A 212 5.23 4.19 -3.94
N LEU A 213 4.92 5.07 -2.97
CA LEU A 213 4.10 4.78 -1.82
C LEU A 213 2.69 4.33 -2.20
N VAL A 214 2.01 5.03 -3.12
CA VAL A 214 0.65 4.65 -3.58
C VAL A 214 0.61 3.23 -4.13
N ARG A 215 1.65 2.84 -4.89
CA ARG A 215 1.75 1.51 -5.47
C ARG A 215 2.00 0.46 -4.39
N LEU A 216 2.80 0.79 -3.36
CA LEU A 216 3.02 -0.10 -2.23
C LEU A 216 1.74 -0.37 -1.45
N TYR A 217 0.91 0.66 -1.20
CA TYR A 217 -0.39 0.46 -0.56
C TYR A 217 -1.28 -0.49 -1.36
N ALA A 218 -1.46 -0.22 -2.67
CA ALA A 218 -2.30 -1.04 -3.52
C ALA A 218 -1.81 -2.49 -3.61
N ASN A 219 -0.51 -2.70 -3.82
CA ASN A 219 0.10 -4.04 -3.85
C ASN A 219 -0.01 -4.75 -2.49
N SER A 220 0.12 -4.05 -1.37
CA SER A 220 -0.01 -4.63 -0.04
C SER A 220 -1.43 -5.14 0.21
N ALA A 221 -2.45 -4.39 -0.24
CA ALA A 221 -3.85 -4.79 -0.13
C ALA A 221 -4.14 -6.06 -0.93
N LEU A 222 -3.75 -6.10 -2.20
CA LEU A 222 -3.97 -7.25 -3.09
C LEU A 222 -3.17 -8.47 -2.64
N LEU A 223 -1.93 -8.29 -2.23
CA LEU A 223 -1.13 -9.40 -1.73
C LEU A 223 -1.74 -10.00 -0.46
N SER A 224 -2.27 -9.17 0.43
CA SER A 224 -3.00 -9.63 1.60
C SER A 224 -4.28 -10.42 1.26
N LEU A 225 -4.87 -10.21 0.09
CA LEU A 225 -5.99 -11.02 -0.44
C LEU A 225 -5.47 -12.32 -1.05
N ASN A 226 -4.46 -12.24 -1.90
CA ASN A 226 -3.91 -13.37 -2.65
C ASN A 226 -3.22 -14.42 -1.77
N LEU A 227 -2.66 -14.02 -0.62
CA LEU A 227 -2.02 -14.95 0.32
C LEU A 227 -2.98 -15.97 0.96
N ARG A 228 -4.31 -15.80 0.85
CA ARG A 228 -5.28 -16.75 1.43
C ARG A 228 -5.20 -18.15 0.80
N GLN A 229 -4.85 -18.25 -0.49
CA GLN A 229 -4.80 -19.52 -1.25
C GLN A 229 -3.48 -20.26 -1.03
N TYR A 230 -2.35 -19.54 -0.98
CA TYR A 230 -1.03 -20.16 -0.74
C TYR A 230 -1.00 -20.93 0.59
N GLN A 231 -1.91 -20.60 1.49
CA GLN A 231 -2.05 -21.23 2.81
C GLN A 231 -3.16 -22.28 2.88
N ARG A 232 -4.00 -22.43 1.84
CA ARG A 232 -4.98 -23.52 1.71
C ARG A 232 -4.37 -24.79 1.12
N LYS A 233 -3.30 -24.68 0.32
CA LYS A 233 -2.50 -25.86 -0.03
C LYS A 233 -1.75 -26.30 1.23
N PRO A 234 -1.94 -27.54 1.73
CA PRO A 234 -1.06 -28.04 2.76
C PRO A 234 0.37 -27.90 2.24
N ARG A 235 1.26 -27.39 3.09
CA ARG A 235 2.70 -27.49 2.86
C ARG A 235 2.96 -28.99 2.76
N GLN A 236 2.98 -29.53 1.54
CA GLN A 236 3.67 -30.78 1.27
C GLN A 236 5.10 -30.48 1.66
N GLU A 237 5.42 -30.76 2.92
CA GLU A 237 6.80 -30.97 3.32
C GLU A 237 7.37 -31.94 2.28
N ASP A 238 8.55 -31.57 1.78
CA ASP A 238 9.49 -32.47 1.14
C ASP A 238 9.80 -33.62 2.12
N SER A 239 8.83 -34.51 2.33
CA SER A 239 9.10 -35.84 2.83
C SER A 239 9.72 -36.58 1.65
N LEU A 240 11.02 -36.33 1.49
CA LEU A 240 11.92 -37.27 0.87
C LEU A 240 11.49 -38.67 1.33
N PRO A 241 11.07 -39.57 0.43
CA PRO A 241 10.81 -40.93 0.82
C PRO A 241 12.15 -41.49 1.33
N LEU A 242 12.28 -41.61 2.65
CA LEU A 242 13.27 -42.49 3.25
C LEU A 242 12.98 -43.86 2.65
N SER A 243 13.78 -44.25 1.66
CA SER A 243 13.74 -45.58 1.10
C SER A 243 14.07 -46.53 2.25
N ASN A 244 13.05 -47.21 2.76
CA ASN A 244 13.23 -48.37 3.61
C ASN A 244 13.95 -49.45 2.78
N SER A 245 15.28 -49.48 2.85
CA SER A 245 16.06 -50.64 2.46
C SER A 245 15.81 -51.72 3.52
N LYS A 246 14.81 -52.57 3.22
CA LYS A 246 14.76 -53.92 3.76
C LYS A 246 16.00 -54.66 3.28
N THR A 247 16.93 -54.97 4.17
CA THR A 247 17.87 -56.08 3.97
C THR A 247 17.75 -57.05 5.14
N SER A 248 17.07 -58.14 4.79
CA SER A 248 17.05 -59.48 5.37
C SER A 248 17.90 -59.73 6.62
N SER A 249 17.19 -60.12 7.67
CA SER A 249 17.65 -61.10 8.65
C SER A 249 18.15 -62.38 7.96
N SER A 250 19.34 -62.85 8.34
CA SER A 250 19.65 -64.28 8.39
C SER A 250 20.61 -64.49 9.55
N SER A 251 20.05 -65.00 10.66
CA SER A 251 20.78 -65.50 11.82
C SER A 251 21.40 -66.86 11.49
N TYR A 252 22.54 -67.10 12.14
CA TYR A 252 23.21 -68.38 12.30
C TYR A 252 22.27 -69.46 12.89
N CYS A 253 22.18 -70.60 12.20
CA CYS A 253 22.27 -71.96 12.76
C CYS A 253 22.39 -72.95 11.59
#